data_AF-A0A7C3VEF0-F1
#
_entry.id   AF-A0A7C3VEF0-F1
#
_cell.length_a   1.000
_cell.length_b   1.000
_cell.length_c   1.000
_cell.angle_alpha   90.00
_cell.angle_beta   90.00
_cell.angle_gamma   90.00
#
_symmetry.space_group_name_H-M   'P 1'
#
loop_
_entity.id
_entity.type
_entity.pdbx_description
1 polymer ?
#
loop_
_entity_poly.entity_id
_entity_poly.type
_entity_poly.pdbx_seq_one_letter_code
_entity_poly.pdbx_strand_id
1 'polypeptide(L)'
;MISRRVNYFTNYFKIAALNIKSNISGNAFAFLIMSFSFFIMLFFLLCYINIYNYMSTFQKSNVMIVFLKNNAKKDNVLNFIGKLNGVKNAVYYSDKSSMNFLEKRVKRLKSVLKNMNPDNLPAFIKINFKKNAVSSIFLSNIYLRLKSLKGVKLVYYNKMLQNRIVQFMFFTKVVGFILFLFLFILSIFISYSAIKLVILRKQSEIEILKLIGATNSYIRIPMFIEGEIGTVLSFLVSIMLLFAIYKIFIFYKFDSFLEFFRIKIIFLNPQQIAVVFLIAVISGIAGTYLSSKRFF
;
A
#
# COMPACT_ATOMS: atom_id res chain seq x y z
N MET A 1 9.26 -26.59 52.63
CA MET A 1 10.05 -26.39 51.39
C MET A 1 9.50 -27.30 50.30
N ILE A 2 8.45 -26.89 49.59
CA ILE A 2 7.96 -27.61 48.39
C ILE A 2 7.67 -26.56 47.33
N SER A 3 8.65 -26.36 46.45
CA SER A 3 8.60 -25.48 45.29
C SER A 3 7.68 -26.06 44.22
N ARG A 4 6.36 -25.93 44.37
CA ARG A 4 5.44 -26.01 43.24
C ARG A 4 5.27 -24.60 42.66
N ARG A 5 6.31 -24.10 41.99
CA ARG A 5 6.15 -23.09 40.93
C ARG A 5 5.43 -23.77 39.75
N VAL A 6 4.19 -24.17 39.97
CA VAL A 6 3.29 -24.53 38.86
C VAL A 6 3.13 -23.25 38.06
N ASN A 7 3.50 -23.30 36.78
CA ASN A 7 3.48 -22.19 35.85
C ASN A 7 2.11 -21.48 35.87
N TYR A 8 1.97 -20.43 36.69
CA TYR A 8 0.75 -19.63 36.80
C TYR A 8 0.32 -19.11 35.41
N PHE A 9 1.29 -18.74 34.56
CA PHE A 9 1.05 -18.35 33.17
C PHE A 9 0.43 -19.45 32.30
N THR A 10 0.91 -20.69 32.35
CA THR A 10 0.32 -21.77 31.54
C THR A 10 -1.08 -22.13 32.02
N ASN A 11 -1.36 -21.97 33.32
CA ASN A 11 -2.71 -22.15 33.85
C ASN A 11 -3.66 -21.08 33.33
N TYR A 12 -3.25 -19.81 33.26
CA TYR A 12 -4.10 -18.76 32.69
C TYR A 12 -4.40 -18.95 31.20
N PHE A 13 -3.41 -19.39 30.40
CA PHE A 13 -3.64 -19.75 28.99
C PHE A 13 -4.60 -20.93 28.85
N LYS A 14 -4.46 -21.97 29.69
CA LYS A 14 -5.34 -23.13 29.66
C LYS A 14 -6.77 -22.75 30.05
N ILE A 15 -6.95 -21.91 31.07
CA ILE A 15 -8.25 -21.38 31.48
C ILE A 15 -8.87 -20.55 30.34
N ALA A 16 -8.10 -19.66 29.71
CA ALA A 16 -8.59 -18.87 28.58
C ALA A 16 -9.03 -19.76 27.40
N ALA A 17 -8.24 -20.77 27.03
CA ALA A 17 -8.58 -21.70 25.96
C ALA A 17 -9.83 -22.54 26.27
N LEU A 18 -9.96 -23.02 27.51
CA LEU A 18 -11.16 -23.73 27.97
C LEU A 18 -12.39 -22.82 27.95
N ASN A 19 -12.26 -21.57 28.39
CA ASN A 19 -13.31 -20.57 28.37
C ASN A 19 -13.77 -20.21 26.94
N ILE A 20 -12.83 -20.15 25.99
CA ILE A 20 -13.16 -19.94 24.58
C ILE A 20 -13.96 -21.13 24.05
N LYS A 21 -13.54 -22.35 24.39
CA LYS A 21 -14.18 -23.57 23.91
C LYS A 21 -15.56 -23.80 24.53
N SER A 22 -15.75 -23.47 25.81
CA SER A 22 -17.04 -23.63 26.50
C SER A 22 -18.08 -22.61 26.02
N ASN A 23 -17.64 -21.41 25.61
CA ASN A 23 -18.52 -20.31 25.21
C ASN A 23 -18.37 -19.95 23.70
N ILE A 24 -18.30 -20.98 22.84
CA ILE A 24 -18.05 -20.83 21.40
C ILE A 24 -19.03 -19.87 20.71
N SER A 25 -20.33 -19.97 20.99
CA SER A 25 -21.34 -19.18 20.27
C SER A 25 -21.21 -17.68 20.57
N GLY A 26 -20.98 -17.31 21.82
CA GLY A 26 -20.80 -15.92 22.24
C GLY A 26 -19.50 -15.30 21.73
N ASN A 27 -18.42 -16.07 21.76
CA ASN A 27 -17.12 -15.63 21.28
C ASN A 27 -17.06 -15.57 19.74
N ALA A 28 -17.74 -16.48 19.04
CA ALA A 28 -17.78 -16.50 17.57
C ALA A 28 -18.33 -15.19 16.99
N PHE A 29 -19.41 -14.64 17.54
CA PHE A 29 -19.95 -13.36 17.07
C PHE A 29 -18.95 -12.21 17.23
N ALA A 30 -18.31 -12.10 18.40
CA ALA A 30 -17.30 -11.08 18.64
C ALA A 30 -16.10 -11.23 17.68
N PHE A 31 -15.63 -12.47 17.48
CA PHE A 31 -14.51 -12.76 16.59
C PHE A 31 -14.85 -12.50 15.12
N LEU A 32 -16.09 -12.75 14.69
CA LEU A 32 -16.55 -12.44 13.34
C LEU A 32 -16.57 -10.93 13.07
N ILE A 33 -17.08 -10.14 14.01
CA ILE A 33 -17.12 -8.68 13.88
C ILE A 33 -15.70 -8.11 13.78
N MET A 34 -14.77 -8.58 14.63
CA MET A 34 -13.36 -8.20 14.54
C MET A 34 -12.70 -8.68 13.23
N SER A 35 -13.02 -9.90 12.78
CA SER A 35 -12.50 -10.44 11.51
C SER A 35 -12.95 -9.58 10.33
N PHE A 36 -14.20 -9.12 10.33
CA PHE A 36 -14.70 -8.25 9.29
C PHE A 36 -14.01 -6.88 9.30
N SER A 37 -13.76 -6.31 10.48
CA SER A 37 -13.00 -5.07 10.65
C SER A 37 -11.58 -5.18 10.06
N PHE A 38 -10.82 -6.21 10.45
CA PHE A 38 -9.46 -6.40 9.91
C PHE A 38 -9.47 -6.77 8.42
N PHE A 39 -10.50 -7.48 7.95
CA PHE A 39 -10.68 -7.76 6.54
C PHE A 39 -10.84 -6.47 5.72
N ILE A 40 -11.69 -5.54 6.17
CA ILE A 40 -11.86 -4.23 5.51
C ILE A 40 -10.53 -3.49 5.47
N MET A 41 -9.76 -3.49 6.56
CA MET A 41 -8.47 -2.81 6.60
C MET A 41 -7.42 -3.43 5.68
N LEU A 42 -7.34 -4.76 5.64
CA LEU A 42 -6.48 -5.51 4.71
C LEU A 42 -6.89 -5.28 3.26
N PHE A 43 -8.18 -5.32 2.96
CA PHE A 43 -8.73 -5.06 1.63
C PHE A 43 -8.42 -3.63 1.16
N PHE A 44 -8.63 -2.64 2.03
CA PHE A 44 -8.26 -1.26 1.75
C PHE A 44 -6.77 -1.13 1.44
N LEU A 45 -5.90 -1.75 2.24
CA LEU A 45 -4.46 -1.71 2.02
C LEU A 45 -4.08 -2.34 0.67
N LEU A 46 -4.70 -3.47 0.32
CA LEU A 46 -4.51 -4.13 -0.97
C LEU A 46 -4.90 -3.20 -2.12
N CYS A 47 -6.08 -2.57 -2.06
CA CYS A 47 -6.52 -1.60 -3.06
C CYS A 47 -5.56 -0.41 -3.15
N TYR A 48 -5.19 0.18 -2.02
CA TYR A 48 -4.28 1.33 -1.95
C TYR A 48 -2.94 1.05 -2.63
N ILE A 49 -2.31 -0.08 -2.31
CA ILE A 49 -1.01 -0.46 -2.89
C ILE A 49 -1.13 -0.70 -4.39
N ASN A 50 -2.22 -1.34 -4.85
CA ASN A 50 -2.41 -1.61 -6.27
C ASN A 50 -2.68 -0.33 -7.07
N ILE A 51 -3.49 0.60 -6.54
CA ILE A 51 -3.70 1.93 -7.13
C ILE A 51 -2.36 2.69 -7.19
N TYR A 52 -1.61 2.69 -6.09
CA TYR A 52 -0.30 3.34 -6.03
C TYR A 52 0.70 2.75 -7.04
N ASN A 53 0.79 1.43 -7.13
CA ASN A 53 1.67 0.72 -8.06
C ASN A 53 1.30 1.01 -9.52
N TYR A 54 0.00 1.04 -9.83
CA TYR A 54 -0.48 1.40 -11.15
C TYR A 54 -0.11 2.86 -11.51
N MET A 55 -0.39 3.81 -10.61
CA MET A 55 -0.03 5.22 -10.80
C MET A 55 1.49 5.44 -10.94
N SER A 56 2.29 4.70 -10.17
CA SER A 56 3.76 4.78 -10.24
C SER A 56 4.31 4.36 -11.61
N THR A 57 3.57 3.57 -12.40
CA THR A 57 3.98 3.16 -13.74
C THR A 57 3.89 4.33 -14.72
N PHE A 58 2.97 5.27 -14.53
CA PHE A 58 2.95 6.51 -15.31
C PHE A 58 4.14 7.42 -14.96
N GLN A 59 4.58 7.46 -13.69
CA GLN A 59 5.78 8.21 -13.30
C GLN A 59 7.08 7.67 -13.94
N LYS A 60 7.14 6.37 -14.30
CA LYS A 60 8.28 5.79 -15.04
C LYS A 60 8.45 6.39 -16.44
N SER A 61 7.43 7.10 -16.95
CA SER A 61 7.45 7.80 -18.23
C SER A 61 7.81 9.28 -18.12
N ASN A 62 8.46 9.71 -17.02
CA ASN A 62 9.09 11.03 -16.93
C ASN A 62 10.23 11.10 -17.95
N VAL A 63 9.84 11.43 -19.19
CA VAL A 63 10.67 11.52 -20.37
C VAL A 63 10.69 12.97 -20.79
N MET A 64 11.89 13.50 -20.99
CA MET A 64 12.09 14.77 -21.68
C MET A 64 12.75 14.49 -23.03
N ILE A 65 12.20 15.07 -24.09
CA ILE A 65 12.74 14.93 -25.44
C ILE A 65 13.40 16.26 -25.79
N VAL A 66 14.70 16.22 -26.07
CA VAL A 66 15.48 17.40 -26.45
C VAL A 66 15.81 17.30 -27.92
N PHE A 67 15.18 18.11 -28.75
CA PHE A 67 15.48 18.23 -30.18
C PHE A 67 16.70 19.12 -30.38
N LEU A 68 17.63 18.67 -31.22
CA LEU A 68 18.86 19.38 -31.54
C LEU A 68 18.68 20.29 -32.76
N LYS A 69 19.52 21.32 -32.87
CA LYS A 69 19.65 22.12 -34.10
C LYS A 69 20.47 21.35 -35.14
N ASN A 70 20.21 21.58 -36.43
CA ASN A 70 21.03 21.05 -37.52
C ASN A 70 22.48 21.53 -37.29
N ASN A 71 23.45 20.61 -37.31
CA ASN A 71 24.89 20.82 -37.01
C ASN A 71 25.28 21.01 -35.52
N ALA A 72 24.41 20.69 -34.56
CA ALA A 72 24.81 20.71 -33.14
C ALA A 72 25.79 19.57 -32.80
N LYS A 73 26.85 19.88 -32.03
CA LYS A 73 27.73 18.87 -31.42
C LYS A 73 26.96 18.09 -30.34
N LYS A 74 26.48 16.89 -30.69
CA LYS A 74 25.71 16.01 -29.79
C LYS A 74 26.40 15.73 -28.45
N ASP A 75 27.73 15.62 -28.46
CA ASP A 75 28.54 15.23 -27.30
C ASP A 75 28.51 16.30 -26.20
N ASN A 76 28.42 17.58 -26.58
CA ASN A 76 28.29 18.67 -25.61
C ASN A 76 26.97 18.60 -24.82
N VAL A 77 25.88 18.26 -25.51
CA VAL A 77 24.55 18.14 -24.90
C VAL A 77 24.46 16.86 -24.05
N LEU A 78 25.00 15.75 -24.54
CA LEU A 78 25.07 14.49 -23.78
C LEU A 78 25.93 14.63 -22.51
N ASN A 79 27.09 15.29 -22.59
CA ASN A 79 27.95 15.54 -21.44
C ASN A 79 27.27 16.44 -20.40
N PHE A 80 26.52 17.45 -20.83
CA PHE A 80 25.73 18.28 -19.91
C PHE A 80 24.63 17.47 -19.22
N ILE A 81 23.90 16.63 -19.97
CA ILE A 81 22.84 15.77 -19.42
C ILE A 81 23.43 14.74 -18.45
N GLY A 82 24.62 14.19 -18.75
CA GLY A 82 25.32 13.24 -17.87
C GLY A 82 25.71 13.83 -16.51
N LYS A 83 25.93 15.16 -16.44
CA LYS A 83 26.22 15.89 -15.20
C LYS A 83 24.95 16.24 -14.39
N LEU A 84 23.75 16.03 -14.94
CA LEU A 84 22.51 16.31 -14.22
C LEU A 84 22.21 15.18 -13.22
N ASN A 85 22.04 15.55 -11.96
CA ASN A 85 21.52 14.64 -10.94
C ASN A 85 20.13 14.13 -11.34
N GLY A 86 19.77 12.91 -10.95
CA GLY A 86 18.43 12.36 -11.18
C GLY A 86 18.16 11.86 -12.61
N VAL A 87 19.09 11.97 -13.55
CA VAL A 87 18.99 11.29 -14.87
C VAL A 87 19.23 9.79 -14.67
N LYS A 88 18.36 8.95 -15.24
CA LYS A 88 18.54 7.49 -15.28
C LYS A 88 19.36 7.08 -16.50
N ASN A 89 18.99 7.59 -17.68
CA ASN A 89 19.73 7.41 -18.92
C ASN A 89 19.32 8.47 -19.95
N ALA A 90 20.21 8.75 -20.89
CA ALA A 90 19.97 9.61 -22.05
C ALA A 90 20.33 8.83 -23.31
N VAL A 91 19.39 8.74 -24.26
CA VAL A 91 19.58 7.99 -25.51
C VAL A 91 19.44 8.94 -26.69
N TYR A 92 20.47 9.00 -27.52
CA TYR A 92 20.48 9.79 -28.76
C TYR A 92 19.80 9.03 -29.89
N TYR A 93 18.91 9.70 -30.60
CA TYR A 93 18.30 9.21 -31.83
C TYR A 93 18.70 10.14 -32.98
N SER A 94 19.39 9.58 -33.98
CA SER A 94 19.69 10.27 -35.24
C SER A 94 18.41 10.55 -36.04
N ASP A 95 18.48 11.36 -37.09
CA ASP A 95 17.32 11.72 -37.93
C ASP A 95 16.62 10.45 -38.47
N LYS A 96 17.41 9.49 -39.01
CA LYS A 96 16.92 8.17 -39.47
C LYS A 96 16.34 7.31 -38.33
N SER A 97 17.00 7.29 -37.17
CA SER A 97 16.53 6.51 -36.00
C SER A 97 15.27 7.10 -35.37
N SER A 98 15.06 8.41 -35.51
CA SER A 98 13.92 9.16 -34.99
C SER A 98 12.65 8.83 -35.75
N MET A 99 12.72 8.70 -37.08
CA MET A 99 11.60 8.26 -37.92
C MET A 99 11.14 6.85 -37.54
N ASN A 100 12.07 5.90 -37.46
CA ASN A 100 11.79 4.52 -37.05
C ASN A 100 11.18 4.41 -35.64
N PHE A 101 11.57 5.31 -34.72
CA PHE A 101 11.01 5.36 -33.38
C PHE A 101 9.56 5.84 -33.38
N LEU A 102 9.23 6.87 -34.17
CA LEU A 102 7.87 7.41 -34.26
C LEU A 102 6.91 6.45 -34.97
N GLU A 103 7.33 5.83 -36.07
CA GLU A 103 6.52 4.84 -36.79
C GLU A 103 6.13 3.64 -35.93
N LYS A 104 7.05 3.16 -35.07
CA LYS A 104 6.78 2.03 -34.17
C LYS A 104 5.87 2.39 -33.00
N ARG A 105 5.89 3.64 -32.53
CA ARG A 105 5.13 4.06 -31.33
C ARG A 105 3.73 4.57 -31.63
N VAL A 106 3.51 5.15 -32.82
CA VAL A 106 2.22 5.75 -33.16
C VAL A 106 1.76 5.21 -34.51
N LYS A 107 1.07 4.06 -34.49
CA LYS A 107 0.50 3.41 -35.70
C LYS A 107 -0.31 4.38 -36.57
N ARG A 108 -0.98 5.35 -35.93
CA ARG A 108 -1.84 6.35 -36.58
C ARG A 108 -1.05 7.45 -37.32
N LEU A 109 0.23 7.67 -36.98
CA LEU A 109 1.11 8.61 -37.68
C LEU A 109 1.89 7.94 -38.82
N LYS A 110 1.84 6.61 -38.95
CA LYS A 110 2.60 5.87 -39.97
C LYS A 110 2.25 6.29 -41.40
N SER A 111 1.00 6.65 -41.68
CA SER A 111 0.57 7.15 -43.00
C SER A 111 1.06 8.57 -43.29
N VAL A 112 1.14 9.43 -42.27
CA VAL A 112 1.63 10.82 -42.40
C VAL A 112 3.15 10.86 -42.52
N LEU A 113 3.85 9.99 -41.78
CA LEU A 113 5.30 9.92 -41.74
C LEU A 113 5.91 9.30 -43.01
N LYS A 114 5.17 8.41 -43.70
CA LYS A 114 5.61 7.79 -44.97
C LYS A 114 5.87 8.81 -46.09
N ASN A 115 5.16 9.94 -46.08
CA ASN A 115 5.24 10.97 -47.11
C ASN A 115 6.21 12.11 -46.72
N MET A 116 6.95 11.95 -45.62
CA MET A 116 7.83 12.99 -45.07
C MET A 116 9.29 12.57 -45.23
N ASN A 117 10.13 13.44 -45.79
CA ASN A 117 11.56 13.15 -45.92
C ASN A 117 12.19 12.92 -44.53
N PRO A 118 12.96 11.83 -44.32
CA PRO A 118 13.60 11.51 -43.04
C PRO A 118 14.51 12.64 -42.51
N ASP A 119 15.13 13.38 -43.43
CA ASP A 119 16.06 14.48 -43.11
C ASP A 119 15.34 15.75 -42.59
N ASN A 120 14.00 15.80 -42.72
CA ASN A 120 13.19 16.88 -42.15
C ASN A 120 12.86 16.65 -40.66
N LEU A 121 13.21 15.48 -40.11
CA LEU A 121 12.91 15.12 -38.74
C LEU A 121 14.16 15.37 -37.86
N PRO A 122 14.14 16.36 -36.94
CA PRO A 122 15.33 16.70 -36.17
C PRO A 122 15.72 15.58 -35.20
N ALA A 123 17.01 15.24 -35.16
CA ALA A 123 17.60 14.37 -34.15
C ALA A 123 17.20 14.83 -32.72
N PHE A 124 16.93 13.86 -31.86
CA PHE A 124 16.55 14.12 -30.49
C PHE A 124 17.27 13.24 -29.47
N ILE A 125 17.45 13.78 -28.27
CA ILE A 125 17.93 13.03 -27.11
C ILE A 125 16.73 12.77 -26.21
N LYS A 126 16.48 11.49 -25.93
CA LYS A 126 15.47 11.05 -24.97
C LYS A 126 16.11 10.87 -23.60
N ILE A 127 15.72 11.71 -22.65
CA ILE A 127 16.17 11.66 -21.26
C ILE A 127 15.10 10.96 -20.43
N ASN A 128 15.44 9.88 -19.74
CA ASN A 128 14.58 9.30 -18.72
C ASN A 128 15.13 9.64 -17.34
N PHE A 129 14.25 10.09 -16.44
CA PHE A 129 14.63 10.43 -15.06
C PHE A 129 14.44 9.25 -14.10
N LYS A 130 15.16 9.25 -12.98
CA LYS A 130 15.02 8.28 -11.88
C LYS A 130 13.67 8.50 -11.18
N LYS A 131 12.96 7.42 -10.79
CA LYS A 131 11.61 7.46 -10.21
C LYS A 131 11.44 8.45 -9.04
N ASN A 132 12.46 8.57 -8.17
CA ASN A 132 12.37 9.32 -6.91
C ASN A 132 12.92 10.76 -7.01
N ALA A 133 13.51 11.16 -8.15
CA ALA A 133 14.21 12.43 -8.28
C ALA A 133 13.34 13.57 -8.86
N VAL A 134 12.03 13.33 -9.00
CA VAL A 134 11.21 14.08 -9.98
C VAL A 134 10.11 14.89 -9.31
N SER A 135 10.51 15.88 -8.51
CA SER A 135 9.56 16.95 -8.18
C SER A 135 9.26 17.76 -9.46
N SER A 136 8.05 18.30 -9.56
CA SER A 136 7.66 19.19 -10.67
C SER A 136 8.66 20.35 -10.85
N ILE A 137 9.13 20.88 -9.72
CA ILE A 137 10.10 21.99 -9.64
C ILE A 137 11.44 21.54 -10.22
N PHE A 138 11.91 20.34 -9.87
CA PHE A 138 13.17 19.79 -10.36
C PHE A 138 13.19 19.66 -11.90
N LEU A 139 12.12 19.11 -12.48
CA LEU A 139 12.05 19.02 -13.95
C LEU A 139 11.84 20.35 -14.64
N SER A 140 11.11 21.27 -14.02
CA SER A 140 10.98 22.63 -14.56
C SER A 140 12.35 23.33 -14.61
N ASN A 141 13.19 23.13 -13.60
CA ASN A 141 14.55 23.67 -13.58
C ASN A 141 15.45 23.03 -14.65
N ILE A 142 15.37 21.70 -14.81
CA ILE A 142 16.11 21.00 -15.87
C ILE A 142 15.63 21.44 -17.26
N TYR A 143 14.32 21.61 -17.46
CA TYR A 143 13.75 22.13 -18.69
C TYR A 143 14.34 23.49 -19.06
N LEU A 144 14.38 24.44 -18.11
CA LEU A 144 14.93 25.78 -18.34
C LEU A 144 16.43 25.73 -18.68
N ARG A 145 17.21 24.92 -17.94
CA ARG A 145 18.64 24.74 -18.22
C ARG A 145 18.88 24.16 -19.61
N LEU A 146 18.14 23.13 -20.00
CA LEU A 146 18.28 22.50 -21.32
C LEU A 146 17.83 23.42 -22.45
N LYS A 147 16.77 24.22 -22.25
CA LYS A 147 16.31 25.22 -23.23
C LYS A 147 17.37 26.30 -23.50
N SER A 148 18.17 26.64 -22.49
CA SER A 148 19.23 27.66 -22.60
C SER A 148 20.54 27.16 -23.23
N LEU A 149 20.68 25.86 -23.49
CA LEU A 149 21.92 25.30 -24.06
C LEU A 149 22.08 25.64 -25.55
N LYS A 150 23.30 26.06 -25.91
CA LYS A 150 23.69 26.19 -27.32
C LYS A 150 23.62 24.82 -28.01
N GLY A 151 22.90 24.74 -29.13
CA GLY A 151 22.68 23.50 -29.89
C GLY A 151 21.34 22.81 -29.66
N VAL A 152 20.55 23.24 -28.66
CA VAL A 152 19.18 22.76 -28.46
C VAL A 152 18.19 23.61 -29.27
N LYS A 153 17.30 22.96 -30.01
CA LYS A 153 16.25 23.60 -30.82
C LYS A 153 14.95 23.72 -30.03
N LEU A 154 14.50 22.60 -29.43
CA LEU A 154 13.26 22.53 -28.68
C LEU A 154 13.36 21.45 -27.60
N VAL A 155 12.82 21.73 -26.43
CA VAL A 155 12.67 20.74 -25.37
C VAL A 155 11.18 20.44 -25.24
N TYR A 156 10.78 19.20 -25.50
CA TYR A 156 9.42 18.74 -25.30
C TYR A 156 9.31 18.04 -23.95
N TYR A 157 8.43 18.57 -23.12
CA TYR A 157 8.16 18.13 -21.77
C TYR A 157 6.69 18.38 -21.46
N ASN A 158 5.90 17.32 -21.24
CA ASN A 158 4.49 17.46 -20.89
C ASN A 158 4.33 17.77 -19.39
N LYS A 159 4.60 19.03 -19.04
CA LYS A 159 4.53 19.54 -17.67
C LYS A 159 3.15 19.35 -17.03
N MET A 160 2.08 19.60 -17.79
CA MET A 160 0.71 19.52 -17.27
C MET A 160 0.35 18.09 -16.86
N LEU A 161 0.58 17.12 -17.74
CA LEU A 161 0.26 15.71 -17.47
C LEU A 161 1.11 15.17 -16.31
N GLN A 162 2.39 15.52 -16.27
CA GLN A 162 3.25 15.11 -15.17
C GLN A 162 2.84 15.74 -13.83
N ASN A 163 2.56 17.05 -13.82
CA ASN A 163 2.12 17.73 -12.60
C ASN A 163 0.83 17.12 -12.05
N ARG A 164 -0.12 16.79 -12.93
CA ARG A 164 -1.37 16.12 -12.54
C ARG A 164 -1.09 14.75 -11.92
N ILE A 165 -0.20 13.94 -12.49
CA ILE A 165 0.17 12.62 -11.91
C ILE A 165 0.80 12.79 -10.53
N VAL A 166 1.74 13.72 -10.36
CA VAL A 166 2.40 13.96 -9.07
C VAL A 166 1.42 14.47 -8.03
N GLN A 167 0.56 15.43 -8.38
CA GLN A 167 -0.49 15.95 -7.50
C GLN A 167 -1.48 14.86 -7.10
N PHE A 168 -1.91 14.03 -8.06
CA PHE A 168 -2.82 12.92 -7.78
C PHE A 168 -2.20 11.88 -6.85
N MET A 169 -0.93 11.51 -7.05
CA MET A 169 -0.23 10.61 -6.12
C MET A 169 -0.09 11.19 -4.72
N PHE A 170 0.23 12.49 -4.61
CA PHE A 170 0.27 13.16 -3.32
C PHE A 170 -1.10 13.15 -2.64
N PHE A 171 -2.16 13.48 -3.39
CA PHE A 171 -3.53 13.42 -2.92
C PHE A 171 -3.90 12.00 -2.44
N THR A 172 -3.69 10.97 -3.26
CA THR A 172 -3.92 9.56 -2.89
C THR A 172 -3.12 9.17 -1.65
N LYS A 173 -1.88 9.64 -1.49
CA LYS A 173 -1.07 9.37 -0.31
C LYS A 173 -1.69 10.01 0.94
N VAL A 174 -2.10 11.27 0.85
CA VAL A 174 -2.71 12.00 1.97
C VAL A 174 -4.05 11.38 2.37
N VAL A 175 -4.99 11.20 1.43
CA VAL A 175 -6.28 10.61 1.81
C VAL A 175 -6.13 9.14 2.20
N GLY A 176 -5.20 8.41 1.58
CA GLY A 176 -4.90 7.04 1.96
C GLY A 176 -4.38 6.93 3.40
N PHE A 177 -3.51 7.84 3.82
CA PHE A 177 -3.03 7.91 5.20
C PHE A 177 -4.15 8.27 6.19
N ILE A 178 -4.97 9.28 5.86
CA ILE A 178 -6.11 9.69 6.69
C ILE A 178 -7.09 8.53 6.85
N LEU A 179 -7.44 7.85 5.76
CA LEU A 179 -8.37 6.72 5.79
C LEU A 179 -7.79 5.52 6.56
N PHE A 180 -6.49 5.25 6.41
CA PHE A 180 -5.82 4.19 7.15
C PHE A 180 -5.81 4.48 8.66
N LEU A 181 -5.54 5.73 9.06
CA LEU A 181 -5.61 6.16 10.46
C LEU A 181 -7.04 6.06 11.01
N PHE A 182 -8.04 6.42 10.21
CA PHE A 182 -9.45 6.25 10.57
C PHE A 182 -9.81 4.78 10.79
N LEU A 183 -9.40 3.88 9.87
CA LEU A 183 -9.60 2.43 10.02
C LEU A 183 -8.86 1.87 11.24
N PHE A 184 -7.68 2.39 11.55
CA PHE A 184 -6.94 2.03 12.76
C PHE A 184 -7.76 2.36 14.02
N ILE A 185 -8.26 3.59 14.14
CA ILE A 185 -9.10 4.01 15.28
C ILE A 185 -10.39 3.18 15.33
N LEU A 186 -11.01 2.94 14.18
CA LEU A 186 -12.22 2.12 14.07
C LEU A 186 -11.96 0.68 14.52
N SER A 187 -10.80 0.11 14.22
CA SER A 187 -10.42 -1.23 14.66
C SER A 187 -10.33 -1.31 16.19
N ILE A 188 -9.78 -0.30 16.86
CA ILE A 188 -9.74 -0.22 18.33
C ILE A 188 -11.16 -0.17 18.91
N PHE A 189 -12.03 0.66 18.32
CA PHE A 189 -13.41 0.80 18.78
C PHE A 189 -14.20 -0.50 18.61
N ILE A 190 -14.01 -1.20 17.48
CA ILE A 190 -14.64 -2.49 17.21
C ILE A 190 -14.08 -3.57 18.14
N SER A 191 -12.76 -3.60 18.39
CA SER A 191 -12.18 -4.53 19.36
C SER A 191 -12.74 -4.27 20.76
N TYR A 192 -12.84 -3.02 21.20
CA TYR A 192 -13.45 -2.64 22.48
C TYR A 192 -14.91 -3.13 22.57
N SER A 193 -15.74 -2.86 21.56
CA SER A 193 -17.16 -3.22 21.60
C SER A 193 -17.37 -4.74 21.57
N ALA A 194 -16.59 -5.46 20.76
CA ALA A 194 -16.65 -6.91 20.67
C ALA A 194 -16.18 -7.58 21.98
N ILE A 195 -15.09 -7.10 22.60
CA ILE A 195 -14.63 -7.63 23.91
C ILE A 195 -15.65 -7.31 25.00
N LYS A 196 -16.22 -6.10 25.00
CA LYS A 196 -17.30 -5.74 25.93
C LYS A 196 -18.48 -6.70 25.83
N LEU A 197 -18.87 -7.10 24.62
CA LEU A 197 -19.93 -8.10 24.42
C LEU A 197 -19.58 -9.46 25.02
N VAL A 198 -18.32 -9.90 24.87
CA VAL A 198 -17.84 -11.16 25.49
C VAL A 198 -17.91 -11.07 27.02
N ILE A 199 -17.46 -9.95 27.61
CA ILE A 199 -17.50 -9.73 29.07
C ILE A 199 -18.94 -9.74 29.59
N LEU A 200 -19.86 -9.05 28.92
CA LEU A 200 -21.27 -8.97 29.33
C LEU A 200 -21.92 -10.36 29.35
N ARG A 201 -21.57 -11.25 28.42
CA ARG A 201 -22.07 -12.63 28.41
C ARG A 201 -21.55 -13.47 29.56
N LYS A 202 -20.41 -13.10 30.15
CA LYS A 202 -19.78 -13.78 31.30
C LYS A 202 -20.07 -13.07 32.63
N GLN A 203 -20.99 -12.11 32.65
CA GLN A 203 -21.23 -11.28 33.83
C GLN A 203 -21.62 -12.12 35.06
N SER A 204 -22.43 -13.16 34.90
CA SER A 204 -22.82 -14.07 35.98
C SER A 204 -21.64 -14.87 36.55
N GLU A 205 -20.77 -15.41 35.68
CA GLU A 205 -19.55 -16.12 36.11
C GLU A 205 -18.62 -15.18 36.89
N ILE A 206 -18.46 -13.93 36.42
CA ILE A 206 -17.64 -12.91 37.07
C ILE A 206 -18.22 -12.54 38.44
N GLU A 207 -19.54 -12.44 38.56
CA GLU A 207 -20.22 -12.14 39.82
C GLU A 207 -20.01 -13.25 40.85
N ILE A 208 -20.15 -14.51 40.45
CA ILE A 208 -19.86 -15.66 41.33
C ILE A 208 -18.40 -15.64 41.80
N LEU A 209 -17.44 -15.38 40.89
CA LEU A 209 -16.01 -15.27 41.25
C LEU A 209 -15.75 -14.14 42.24
N LYS A 210 -16.43 -13.00 42.10
CA LYS A 210 -16.32 -11.88 43.04
C LYS A 210 -16.91 -12.22 44.42
N LEU A 211 -18.03 -12.96 44.47
CA LEU A 211 -18.67 -13.37 45.73
C LEU A 211 -17.81 -14.30 46.58
N ILE A 212 -17.01 -15.18 45.95
CA ILE A 212 -16.06 -16.07 46.64
C ILE A 212 -14.71 -15.40 46.95
N GLY A 213 -14.57 -14.09 46.74
CA GLY A 213 -13.37 -13.32 47.08
C GLY A 213 -12.23 -13.39 46.06
N ALA A 214 -12.51 -13.73 44.79
CA ALA A 214 -11.47 -13.72 43.77
C ALA A 214 -10.91 -12.30 43.55
N THR A 215 -9.58 -12.19 43.45
CA THR A 215 -8.92 -10.90 43.18
C THR A 215 -9.25 -10.38 41.78
N ASN A 216 -9.34 -9.06 41.60
CA ASN A 216 -9.56 -8.44 40.28
C ASN A 216 -8.54 -8.92 39.22
N SER A 217 -7.29 -9.16 39.61
CA SER A 217 -6.25 -9.69 38.73
C SER A 217 -6.53 -11.12 38.25
N TYR A 218 -7.10 -11.96 39.13
CA TYR A 218 -7.46 -13.34 38.77
C TYR A 218 -8.52 -13.39 37.66
N ILE A 219 -9.40 -12.40 37.60
CA ILE A 219 -10.44 -12.29 36.57
C ILE A 219 -9.89 -11.56 35.32
N ARG A 220 -9.14 -10.47 35.50
CA ARG A 220 -8.65 -9.62 34.39
C ARG A 220 -7.60 -10.30 33.50
N ILE A 221 -6.70 -11.11 34.05
CA ILE A 221 -5.60 -11.73 33.27
C ILE A 221 -6.12 -12.76 32.23
N PRO A 222 -6.95 -13.76 32.60
CA PRO A 222 -7.55 -14.67 31.62
C PRO A 222 -8.35 -13.96 30.53
N MET A 223 -9.07 -12.89 30.90
CA MET A 223 -9.82 -12.08 29.94
C MET A 223 -8.94 -11.36 28.93
N PHE A 224 -7.79 -10.85 29.38
CA PHE A 224 -6.81 -10.23 28.49
C PHE A 224 -6.25 -11.24 27.49
N ILE A 225 -5.90 -12.44 27.97
CA ILE A 225 -5.40 -13.53 27.11
C ILE A 225 -6.48 -13.97 26.12
N GLU A 226 -7.73 -14.13 26.56
CA GLU A 226 -8.85 -14.48 25.70
C GLU A 226 -9.12 -13.43 24.62
N GLY A 227 -9.08 -12.14 24.98
CA GLY A 227 -9.22 -11.02 24.05
C GLY A 227 -8.14 -11.03 22.97
N GLU A 228 -6.87 -11.21 23.36
CA GLU A 228 -5.74 -11.27 22.43
C GLU A 228 -5.76 -12.52 21.54
N ILE A 229 -6.12 -13.69 22.07
CA ILE A 229 -6.29 -14.88 21.25
C ILE A 229 -7.41 -14.64 20.23
N GLY A 230 -8.50 -14.01 20.65
CA GLY A 230 -9.61 -13.62 19.77
C GLY A 230 -9.16 -12.69 18.64
N THR A 231 -8.43 -11.63 18.94
CA THR A 231 -7.97 -10.66 17.92
C THR A 231 -6.99 -11.28 16.93
N VAL A 232 -6.06 -12.12 17.41
CA VAL A 232 -5.12 -12.85 16.55
C VAL A 232 -5.85 -13.83 15.64
N LEU A 233 -6.79 -14.61 16.17
CA LEU A 233 -7.61 -15.54 15.39
C LEU A 233 -8.46 -14.79 14.35
N SER A 234 -9.06 -13.66 14.74
CA SER A 234 -9.81 -12.82 13.82
C SER A 234 -8.96 -12.32 12.67
N PHE A 235 -7.75 -11.82 12.94
CA PHE A 235 -6.82 -11.39 11.90
C PHE A 235 -6.43 -12.54 10.96
N LEU A 236 -6.16 -13.74 11.50
CA LEU A 236 -5.84 -14.93 10.71
C LEU A 236 -7.00 -15.30 9.76
N VAL A 237 -8.24 -15.26 10.26
CA VAL A 237 -9.43 -15.49 9.43
C VAL A 237 -9.54 -14.41 8.35
N SER A 238 -9.33 -13.14 8.67
CA SER A 238 -9.39 -12.04 7.72
C SER A 238 -8.39 -12.17 6.59
N ILE A 239 -7.13 -12.54 6.90
CA ILE A 239 -6.11 -12.71 5.87
C ILE A 239 -6.34 -13.95 5.02
N MET A 240 -6.80 -15.06 5.61
CA MET A 240 -7.19 -16.24 4.85
C MET A 240 -8.35 -15.93 3.90
N LEU A 241 -9.35 -15.18 4.37
CA LEU A 241 -10.47 -14.75 3.54
C LEU A 241 -10.01 -13.84 2.39
N LEU A 242 -9.15 -12.84 2.67
CA LEU A 242 -8.59 -11.97 1.64
C LEU A 242 -7.77 -12.76 0.61
N PHE A 243 -6.97 -13.73 1.06
CA PHE A 243 -6.17 -14.58 0.19
C PHE A 243 -7.03 -15.48 -0.69
N ALA A 244 -8.10 -16.07 -0.14
CA ALA A 244 -9.07 -16.85 -0.90
C ALA A 244 -9.74 -16.00 -1.99
N ILE A 245 -10.21 -14.79 -1.65
CA ILE A 245 -10.79 -13.85 -2.61
C ILE A 245 -9.78 -13.50 -3.71
N TYR A 246 -8.52 -13.21 -3.35
CA TYR A 246 -7.46 -12.92 -4.31
C TYR A 246 -7.19 -14.10 -5.26
N LYS A 247 -7.16 -15.33 -4.74
CA LYS A 247 -6.97 -16.55 -5.55
C LYS A 247 -8.13 -16.82 -6.49
N ILE A 248 -9.36 -16.66 -6.01
CA ILE A 248 -10.58 -16.76 -6.83
C ILE A 248 -10.53 -15.73 -7.96
N PHE A 249 -10.17 -14.48 -7.65
CA PHE A 249 -10.07 -13.41 -8.63
C PHE A 249 -9.09 -13.74 -9.78
N ILE A 250 -7.93 -14.32 -9.45
CA ILE A 250 -6.95 -14.76 -10.46
C ILE A 250 -7.45 -16.01 -11.20
N PHE A 251 -8.03 -16.98 -10.49
CA PHE A 251 -8.47 -18.24 -11.08
C PHE A 251 -9.52 -18.04 -12.17
N TYR A 252 -10.51 -17.18 -11.93
CA TYR A 252 -11.55 -16.86 -12.92
C TYR A 252 -11.08 -15.90 -14.03
N LYS A 253 -9.78 -15.59 -14.10
CA LYS A 253 -9.22 -14.67 -15.10
C LYS A 253 -9.90 -13.31 -15.13
N PHE A 254 -10.43 -12.84 -13.99
CA PHE A 254 -10.85 -11.43 -13.88
C PHE A 254 -9.65 -10.49 -14.06
N ASP A 255 -8.43 -10.99 -13.88
CA ASP A 255 -7.21 -10.30 -14.26
C ASP A 255 -7.10 -10.06 -15.77
N SER A 256 -7.70 -10.85 -16.65
CA SER A 256 -7.56 -10.72 -18.10
C SER A 256 -8.21 -9.43 -18.61
N PHE A 257 -9.33 -9.02 -17.99
CA PHE A 257 -9.91 -7.68 -18.22
C PHE A 257 -8.96 -6.57 -17.76
N LEU A 258 -8.23 -6.79 -16.66
CA LEU A 258 -7.24 -5.84 -16.15
C LEU A 258 -5.93 -5.84 -16.95
N GLU A 259 -5.54 -6.97 -17.53
CA GLU A 259 -4.38 -7.11 -18.42
C GLU A 259 -4.58 -6.32 -19.71
N PHE A 260 -5.82 -6.22 -20.20
CA PHE A 260 -6.18 -5.28 -21.28
C PHE A 260 -5.78 -3.83 -20.93
N PHE A 261 -5.97 -3.42 -19.66
CA PHE A 261 -5.53 -2.13 -19.13
C PHE A 261 -4.07 -2.14 -18.61
N ARG A 262 -3.35 -3.26 -18.75
CA ARG A 262 -1.98 -3.47 -18.21
C ARG A 262 -1.89 -3.29 -16.70
N ILE A 263 -2.98 -3.57 -15.99
CA ILE A 263 -3.05 -3.54 -14.52
C ILE A 263 -2.76 -4.95 -14.00
N LYS A 264 -1.62 -5.13 -13.34
CA LYS A 264 -1.29 -6.39 -12.63
C LYS A 264 -1.56 -6.21 -11.15
N ILE A 265 -2.50 -6.98 -10.60
CA ILE A 265 -2.79 -6.97 -9.16
C ILE A 265 -1.73 -7.79 -8.42
N ILE A 266 -1.07 -7.14 -7.47
CA ILE A 266 -0.04 -7.73 -6.61
C ILE A 266 -0.64 -7.90 -5.21
N PHE A 267 -0.48 -9.09 -4.63
CA PHE A 267 -0.88 -9.35 -3.25
C PHE A 267 0.01 -8.60 -2.24
N LEU A 268 -0.45 -8.52 -0.98
CA LEU A 268 0.29 -7.88 0.09
C LEU A 268 1.62 -8.60 0.38
N ASN A 269 2.69 -7.81 0.56
CA ASN A 269 3.99 -8.32 1.01
C ASN A 269 3.94 -8.69 2.50
N PRO A 270 4.81 -9.62 2.96
CA PRO A 270 4.87 -10.01 4.37
C PRO A 270 5.05 -8.84 5.34
N GLN A 271 5.82 -7.81 4.95
CA GLN A 271 5.99 -6.59 5.75
C GLN A 271 4.68 -5.80 5.92
N GLN A 272 3.84 -5.74 4.89
CA GLN A 272 2.56 -5.04 4.93
C GLN A 272 1.56 -5.79 5.79
N ILE A 273 1.56 -7.12 5.68
CA ILE A 273 0.79 -8.02 6.54
C ILE A 273 1.21 -7.85 8.01
N ALA A 274 2.51 -7.80 8.28
CA ALA A 274 3.06 -7.61 9.62
C ALA A 274 2.64 -6.26 10.24
N VAL A 275 2.56 -5.18 9.46
CA VAL A 275 2.05 -3.88 9.94
C VAL A 275 0.58 -4.01 10.37
N VAL A 276 -0.25 -4.68 9.58
CA VAL A 276 -1.67 -4.88 9.94
C VAL A 276 -1.82 -5.82 11.13
N PHE A 277 -0.96 -6.84 11.25
CA PHE A 277 -0.91 -7.70 12.41
C PHE A 277 -0.56 -6.93 13.70
N LEU A 278 0.45 -6.06 13.64
CA LEU A 278 0.81 -5.20 14.78
C LEU A 278 -0.36 -4.31 15.19
N ILE A 279 -1.09 -3.77 14.22
CA ILE A 279 -2.32 -3.00 14.49
C ILE A 279 -3.38 -3.86 15.18
N ALA A 280 -3.59 -5.10 14.73
CA ALA A 280 -4.57 -6.00 15.33
C ALA A 280 -4.22 -6.34 16.79
N VAL A 281 -2.94 -6.53 17.09
CA VAL A 281 -2.46 -6.73 18.46
C VAL A 281 -2.67 -5.45 19.29
N ILE A 282 -2.30 -4.28 18.77
CA ILE A 282 -2.51 -3.00 19.47
C ILE A 282 -4.00 -2.77 19.73
N SER A 283 -4.86 -3.07 18.76
CA SER A 283 -6.31 -2.89 18.90
C SER A 283 -6.92 -3.87 19.90
N GLY A 284 -6.42 -5.10 19.96
CA GLY A 284 -6.78 -6.06 21.00
C GLY A 284 -6.41 -5.56 22.40
N ILE A 285 -5.15 -5.11 22.57
CA ILE A 285 -4.63 -4.69 23.87
C ILE A 285 -5.40 -3.47 24.35
N ALA A 286 -5.56 -2.47 23.46
CA ALA A 286 -6.32 -1.26 23.75
C ALA A 286 -7.79 -1.56 24.02
N GLY A 287 -8.41 -2.43 23.21
CA GLY A 287 -9.80 -2.83 23.37
C GLY A 287 -10.06 -3.53 24.71
N THR A 288 -9.19 -4.48 25.09
CA THR A 288 -9.31 -5.20 26.36
C THR A 288 -9.06 -4.26 27.54
N TYR A 289 -8.05 -3.41 27.45
CA TYR A 289 -7.73 -2.43 28.49
C TYR A 289 -8.90 -1.46 28.75
N LEU A 290 -9.44 -0.85 27.69
CA LEU A 290 -10.57 0.07 27.76
C LEU A 290 -11.83 -0.60 28.31
N SER A 291 -12.08 -1.85 27.92
CA SER A 291 -13.21 -2.62 28.43
C SER A 291 -13.03 -2.94 29.92
N SER A 292 -11.86 -3.42 30.32
CA SER A 292 -11.58 -3.85 31.69
C SER A 292 -11.65 -2.74 32.74
N LYS A 293 -11.39 -1.47 32.37
CA LYS A 293 -11.52 -0.31 33.28
C LYS A 293 -12.96 -0.02 33.70
N ARG A 294 -13.94 -0.50 32.92
CA ARG A 294 -15.36 -0.21 33.16
C ARG A 294 -16.02 -1.23 34.09
N PHE A 295 -15.46 -2.45 34.20
CA PHE A 295 -16.06 -3.58 34.93
C PHE A 295 -15.32 -3.95 36.24
N PHE A 296 -14.11 -3.44 36.43
CA PHE A 296 -13.27 -3.64 37.61
C PHE A 296 -12.66 -2.32 38.06
#